data_AF-A0A0W0VA70-F1
#
_entry.id   AF-A0A0W0VA70-F1
#
_cell.length_a   1.000
_cell.length_b   1.000
_cell.length_c   1.000
_cell.angle_alpha   90.00
_cell.angle_beta   90.00
_cell.angle_gamma   90.00
#
_symmetry.space_group_name_H-M   'P 1'
#
loop_
_entity.id
_entity.type
_entity.pdbx_description
1 polymer ?
#
loop_
_entity_poly.entity_id
_entity_poly.type
_entity_poly.pdbx_seq_one_letter_code
_entity_poly.pdbx_strand_id
1 'polypeptide(L)'
;MVRISLSNHNSQSPYKTAVLDLSLRTVVLNNHKSMGLDDLKKNSFFHPLLSHPVLSSNGHVYEYKSKTTEDLLNTAKYIYATLIQASDPKNCHFKINSTDASAALKINYRIPLSLDSTKRAKRYISINQLNGIISEDSGFDFHFCDTLLMQDELSFADLPQEVNGDDLFISQPEILGFFQLQENFQRLELRYINPLIGFGGFSREKIKKNEPVAFYLGVKTKKHEHSKYYYGPERDCLLMGIDAQQYGNTARFFNHAPNPEPGQNGCSDFLRANLSPKRCLLNGIELVLFTASRDIVEGEQLFFDYGLSYYDKDNFFKFNLQGRLLDENQRPIKGQRSQKMKMIRLMARHGVEEAMYGLFKRPLIALAVVILIVSVLRYVL
;
A
#
# COMPACT_ATOMS: atom_id res chain seq x y z
N MET A 1 -9.43 -26.17 -8.21
CA MET A 1 -8.42 -26.87 -9.03
C MET A 1 -7.31 -25.86 -9.27
N VAL A 2 -6.06 -26.20 -8.95
CA VAL A 2 -4.89 -25.31 -9.12
C VAL A 2 -3.97 -25.94 -10.15
N ARG A 3 -3.70 -25.21 -11.24
CA ARG A 3 -2.80 -25.61 -12.32
C ARG A 3 -1.58 -24.70 -12.38
N ILE A 4 -0.39 -25.27 -12.53
CA ILE A 4 0.87 -24.52 -12.66
C ILE A 4 1.46 -24.79 -14.04
N SER A 5 1.63 -23.74 -14.84
CA SER A 5 2.37 -23.78 -16.11
C SER A 5 3.84 -23.50 -15.87
N LEU A 6 4.74 -24.33 -16.40
CA LEU A 6 6.18 -24.22 -16.25
C LEU A 6 6.87 -24.23 -17.61
N SER A 7 7.86 -23.36 -17.81
CA SER A 7 8.78 -23.46 -18.94
C SER A 7 9.95 -24.38 -18.62
N ASN A 8 10.40 -25.18 -19.59
CA ASN A 8 11.58 -26.01 -19.40
C ASN A 8 12.86 -25.21 -19.60
N HIS A 9 13.69 -25.13 -18.56
CA HIS A 9 14.99 -24.47 -18.59
C HIS A 9 16.10 -25.39 -19.14
N ASN A 10 15.81 -26.66 -19.43
CA ASN A 10 16.69 -27.54 -20.19
C ASN A 10 16.48 -27.36 -21.69
N SER A 11 17.37 -26.62 -22.35
CA SER A 11 17.31 -26.34 -23.80
C SER A 11 17.34 -27.60 -24.67
N GLN A 12 17.98 -28.67 -24.20
CA GLN A 12 18.15 -29.94 -24.93
C GLN A 12 16.94 -30.87 -24.85
N SER A 13 15.98 -30.59 -23.95
CA SER A 13 14.79 -31.42 -23.82
C SER A 13 13.81 -31.18 -24.98
N PRO A 14 13.15 -32.23 -25.50
CA PRO A 14 12.06 -32.08 -26.48
C PRO A 14 10.80 -31.46 -25.85
N TYR A 15 10.66 -31.49 -24.52
CA TYR A 15 9.55 -30.91 -23.79
C TYR A 15 9.88 -29.47 -23.42
N LYS A 16 9.11 -28.50 -23.92
CA LYS A 16 9.32 -27.07 -23.69
C LYS A 16 8.43 -26.52 -22.59
N THR A 17 7.24 -27.09 -22.40
CA THR A 17 6.30 -26.66 -21.37
C THR A 17 5.71 -27.84 -20.61
N ALA A 18 5.34 -27.61 -19.36
CA ALA A 18 4.60 -28.54 -18.53
C ALA A 18 3.44 -27.82 -17.85
N VAL A 19 2.25 -28.42 -17.83
CA VAL A 19 1.12 -27.95 -17.04
C VAL A 19 0.83 -28.99 -15.96
N LEU A 20 1.08 -28.63 -14.71
CA LEU A 20 0.88 -29.49 -13.54
C LEU A 20 -0.52 -29.25 -12.99
N ASP A 21 -1.32 -30.30 -12.87
CA ASP A 21 -2.56 -30.30 -12.11
C ASP A 21 -2.28 -30.84 -10.71
N LEU A 22 -2.27 -29.96 -9.71
CA LEU A 22 -1.96 -30.32 -8.33
C LEU A 22 -3.10 -31.13 -7.68
N SER A 23 -4.33 -30.98 -8.16
CA SER A 23 -5.49 -31.71 -7.64
C SER A 23 -5.52 -33.16 -8.09
N LEU A 24 -5.05 -33.44 -9.30
CA LEU A 24 -4.98 -34.78 -9.88
C LEU A 24 -3.58 -35.41 -9.79
N ARG A 25 -2.56 -34.64 -9.39
CA ARG A 25 -1.14 -35.04 -9.43
C ARG A 25 -0.67 -35.50 -10.80
N THR A 26 -1.21 -34.89 -11.85
CA THR A 26 -0.86 -35.18 -13.24
C THR A 26 -0.12 -34.01 -13.86
N VAL A 27 0.70 -34.29 -14.87
CA VAL A 27 1.38 -33.29 -15.68
C VAL A 27 1.12 -33.53 -17.15
N VAL A 28 0.85 -32.45 -17.89
CA VAL A 28 0.74 -32.48 -19.35
C VAL A 28 1.97 -31.81 -19.96
N LEU A 29 2.73 -32.56 -20.76
CA LEU A 29 3.91 -32.06 -21.47
C LEU A 29 3.56 -31.62 -22.90
N ASN A 30 3.98 -30.42 -23.29
CA ASN A 30 3.72 -29.82 -24.62
C ASN A 30 2.25 -29.96 -25.10
N ASN A 31 1.27 -29.94 -24.20
CA ASN A 31 -0.16 -30.13 -24.50
C ASN A 31 -0.56 -31.49 -25.11
N HIS A 32 0.27 -32.54 -24.98
CA HIS A 32 -0.01 -33.83 -25.61
C HIS A 32 -0.15 -34.98 -24.61
N LYS A 33 0.89 -35.24 -23.82
CA LYS A 33 0.96 -36.46 -22.99
C LYS A 33 0.70 -36.11 -21.53
N SER A 34 -0.37 -36.68 -20.97
CA SER A 34 -0.61 -36.68 -19.52
C SER A 34 0.15 -37.82 -18.87
N MET A 35 0.80 -37.55 -17.75
CA MET A 35 1.52 -38.54 -16.94
C MET A 35 1.50 -38.17 -15.45
N GLY A 36 1.99 -39.07 -14.59
CA GLY A 36 2.13 -38.78 -13.16
C GLY A 36 3.19 -37.70 -12.92
N LEU A 37 2.96 -36.84 -11.93
CA LEU A 37 3.88 -35.76 -11.57
C LEU A 37 5.29 -36.28 -11.24
N ASP A 38 5.39 -37.45 -10.61
CA ASP A 38 6.67 -38.08 -10.23
C ASP A 38 7.52 -38.51 -11.44
N ASP A 39 6.88 -38.69 -12.61
CA ASP A 39 7.59 -39.03 -13.85
C ASP A 39 8.18 -37.80 -14.55
N LEU A 40 7.80 -36.58 -14.15
CA LEU A 40 8.30 -35.35 -14.76
C LEU A 40 9.84 -35.26 -14.72
N LYS A 41 10.44 -35.64 -13.58
CA LYS A 41 11.90 -35.62 -13.37
C LYS A 41 12.64 -36.59 -14.30
N LYS A 42 11.99 -37.66 -14.76
CA LYS A 42 12.58 -38.67 -15.66
C LYS A 42 12.63 -38.21 -17.12
N ASN A 43 11.91 -37.14 -17.48
CA ASN A 43 11.74 -36.68 -18.86
C ASN A 43 12.67 -35.52 -19.24
N SER A 44 13.83 -35.40 -18.58
CA SER A 44 14.79 -34.31 -18.80
C SER A 44 14.14 -32.90 -18.68
N PHE A 45 13.07 -32.79 -17.90
CA PHE A 45 12.39 -31.52 -17.63
C PHE A 45 12.98 -30.87 -16.39
N PHE A 46 13.38 -29.61 -16.52
CA PHE A 46 13.99 -28.85 -15.45
C PHE A 46 13.32 -27.48 -15.34
N HIS A 47 12.83 -27.16 -14.15
CA HIS A 47 12.38 -25.82 -13.79
C HIS A 47 12.77 -25.58 -12.32
N PRO A 48 13.25 -24.38 -11.94
CA PRO A 48 13.75 -24.10 -10.59
C PRO A 48 12.76 -24.44 -9.46
N LEU A 49 11.46 -24.29 -9.72
CA LEU A 49 10.40 -24.64 -8.76
C LEU A 49 10.39 -26.12 -8.36
N LEU A 50 10.74 -27.04 -9.27
CA LEU A 50 10.70 -28.49 -9.03
C LEU A 50 11.81 -28.98 -8.08
N SER A 51 12.84 -28.14 -7.90
CA SER A 51 13.98 -28.38 -7.01
C SER A 51 14.03 -27.38 -5.86
N HIS A 52 13.06 -26.48 -5.75
CA HIS A 52 13.05 -25.48 -4.70
C HIS A 52 12.75 -26.13 -3.33
N PRO A 53 13.36 -25.66 -2.23
CA PRO A 53 13.08 -26.19 -0.90
C PRO A 53 11.59 -26.10 -0.54
N VAL A 54 11.14 -27.07 0.25
CA VAL A 54 9.77 -27.14 0.75
C VAL A 54 9.70 -26.72 2.20
N LEU A 55 8.49 -26.37 2.64
CA LEU A 55 8.23 -26.08 4.03
C LEU A 55 8.20 -27.35 4.86
N SER A 56 8.69 -27.24 6.10
CA SER A 56 8.46 -28.27 7.10
C SER A 56 7.00 -28.23 7.55
N SER A 57 6.45 -29.39 7.92
CA SER A 57 5.05 -29.53 8.32
C SER A 57 4.89 -30.19 9.68
N ASN A 58 3.75 -29.90 10.30
CA ASN A 58 3.16 -30.71 11.34
C ASN A 58 1.81 -31.22 10.81
N GLY A 59 1.78 -32.45 10.31
CA GLY A 59 0.64 -32.97 9.54
C GLY A 59 0.48 -32.21 8.23
N HIS A 60 -0.70 -31.64 8.00
CA HIS A 60 -1.03 -30.85 6.80
C HIS A 60 -0.84 -29.34 6.95
N VAL A 61 -0.31 -28.90 8.10
CA VAL A 61 -0.06 -27.48 8.37
C VAL A 61 1.43 -27.18 8.16
N TYR A 62 1.71 -26.23 7.29
CA TYR A 62 3.04 -25.76 6.92
C TYR A 62 3.22 -24.33 7.40
N GLU A 63 4.32 -24.04 8.09
CA GLU A 63 4.57 -22.71 8.63
C GLU A 63 5.67 -22.00 7.83
N TYR A 64 5.40 -20.78 7.37
CA TYR A 64 6.37 -19.89 6.74
C TYR A 64 6.63 -18.69 7.65
N LYS A 65 7.89 -18.54 8.11
CA LYS A 65 8.33 -17.38 8.90
C LYS A 65 9.29 -16.53 8.08
N SER A 66 8.86 -15.35 7.65
CA SER A 66 9.75 -14.41 6.97
C SER A 66 10.38 -13.45 7.97
N LYS A 67 11.72 -13.35 7.96
CA LYS A 67 12.47 -12.41 8.82
C LYS A 67 12.87 -11.14 8.08
N THR A 68 13.00 -11.24 6.76
CA THR A 68 13.40 -10.15 5.88
C THR A 68 12.37 -9.93 4.79
N THR A 69 12.42 -8.76 4.14
CA THR A 69 11.64 -8.48 2.94
C THR A 69 11.90 -9.49 1.82
N GLU A 70 13.15 -9.95 1.66
CA GLU A 70 13.52 -10.94 0.66
C GLU A 70 12.88 -12.30 0.96
N ASP A 71 12.87 -12.73 2.22
CA ASP A 71 12.14 -13.95 2.63
C ASP A 71 10.66 -13.81 2.29
N LEU A 72 10.03 -12.69 2.64
CA LEU A 72 8.62 -12.46 2.37
C LEU A 72 8.30 -12.58 0.88
N LEU A 73 9.15 -12.01 0.01
CA LEU A 73 8.98 -12.13 -1.44
C LEU A 73 9.13 -13.57 -1.94
N ASN A 74 9.86 -14.44 -1.24
CA ASN A 74 10.00 -15.86 -1.60
C ASN A 74 8.83 -16.74 -1.13
N THR A 75 7.88 -16.22 -0.35
CA THR A 75 6.75 -16.99 0.22
C THR A 75 6.02 -17.84 -0.84
N ALA A 76 5.68 -17.25 -1.99
CA ALA A 76 4.97 -17.96 -3.05
C ALA A 76 5.77 -19.15 -3.61
N LYS A 77 7.09 -19.01 -3.78
CA LYS A 77 7.96 -20.11 -4.24
C LYS A 77 7.87 -21.30 -3.29
N TYR A 78 7.98 -21.06 -1.98
CA TYR A 78 7.93 -22.10 -0.96
C TYR A 78 6.57 -22.80 -0.92
N ILE A 79 5.48 -22.04 -1.02
CA ILE A 79 4.11 -22.60 -1.05
C ILE A 79 3.95 -23.53 -2.26
N TYR A 80 4.24 -23.05 -3.47
CA TYR A 80 4.06 -23.86 -4.67
C TYR A 80 5.03 -25.05 -4.75
N ALA A 81 6.28 -24.88 -4.33
CA ALA A 81 7.23 -25.99 -4.25
C ALA A 81 6.75 -27.08 -3.28
N THR A 82 6.16 -26.67 -2.15
CA THR A 82 5.57 -27.59 -1.16
C THR A 82 4.36 -28.31 -1.74
N LEU A 83 3.46 -27.62 -2.43
CA LEU A 83 2.27 -28.24 -3.05
C LEU A 83 2.63 -29.27 -4.13
N ILE A 84 3.64 -29.01 -4.95
CA ILE A 84 4.11 -29.96 -5.96
C ILE A 84 4.61 -31.26 -5.30
N GLN A 85 5.24 -31.15 -4.14
CA GLN A 85 5.91 -32.28 -3.48
C GLN A 85 5.06 -32.97 -2.40
N ALA A 86 4.02 -32.31 -1.87
CA ALA A 86 3.10 -32.87 -0.88
C ALA A 86 2.31 -34.04 -1.49
N SER A 87 2.14 -35.14 -0.76
CA SER A 87 1.35 -36.30 -1.25
C SER A 87 -0.13 -35.98 -1.44
N ASP A 88 -0.67 -35.07 -0.64
CA ASP A 88 -2.06 -34.62 -0.68
C ASP A 88 -2.16 -33.08 -0.66
N PRO A 89 -1.98 -32.42 -1.82
CA PRO A 89 -1.92 -30.96 -1.89
C PRO A 89 -3.22 -30.26 -1.48
N LYS A 90 -4.36 -30.94 -1.60
CA LYS A 90 -5.69 -30.33 -1.34
C LYS A 90 -5.91 -30.03 0.13
N ASN A 91 -5.30 -30.83 1.00
CA ASN A 91 -5.41 -30.68 2.44
C ASN A 91 -4.31 -29.79 3.03
N CYS A 92 -3.36 -29.29 2.22
CA CYS A 92 -2.31 -28.41 2.71
C CYS A 92 -2.88 -27.06 3.18
N HIS A 93 -2.44 -26.66 4.37
CA HIS A 93 -2.69 -25.35 4.96
C HIS A 93 -1.35 -24.65 5.25
N PHE A 94 -1.24 -23.39 4.86
CA PHE A 94 -0.04 -22.57 5.02
C PHE A 94 -0.32 -21.46 6.01
N LYS A 95 0.46 -21.39 7.08
CA LYS A 95 0.46 -20.28 8.02
C LYS A 95 1.63 -19.38 7.69
N ILE A 96 1.33 -18.16 7.24
CA ILE A 96 2.35 -17.21 6.84
C ILE A 96 2.45 -16.16 7.93
N ASN A 97 3.61 -16.09 8.56
CA ASN A 97 3.90 -15.14 9.61
C ASN A 97 5.14 -14.35 9.22
N SER A 98 4.94 -13.12 8.76
CA SER A 98 6.02 -12.15 8.79
C SER A 98 6.29 -11.78 10.24
N THR A 99 7.51 -12.08 10.73
CA THR A 99 7.92 -11.52 12.02
C THR A 99 7.86 -10.01 11.90
N ASP A 100 7.40 -9.35 12.96
CA ASP A 100 7.27 -7.90 13.10
C ASP A 100 8.54 -7.17 12.62
N ALA A 101 8.62 -6.89 11.32
CA ALA A 101 9.54 -5.89 10.78
C ALA A 101 9.19 -4.50 11.34
N SER A 102 8.01 -4.37 11.96
CA SER A 102 7.61 -3.26 12.83
C SER A 102 8.55 -3.07 14.05
N ALA A 103 9.32 -4.08 14.46
CA ALA A 103 10.20 -4.00 15.64
C ALA A 103 11.34 -2.99 15.50
N ALA A 104 11.61 -2.47 14.30
CA ALA A 104 12.48 -1.33 14.12
C ALA A 104 11.88 -0.29 13.18
N LEU A 105 10.59 0.06 13.35
CA LEU A 105 10.18 1.42 13.00
C LEU A 105 11.18 2.35 13.65
N LYS A 106 11.93 3.10 12.82
CA LYS A 106 12.97 3.96 13.35
C LYS A 106 12.26 4.99 14.22
N ILE A 107 12.48 4.90 15.53
CA ILE A 107 12.01 5.86 16.57
C ILE A 107 12.27 7.33 16.12
N ASN A 108 13.24 7.51 15.23
CA ASN A 108 13.68 8.78 14.68
C ASN A 108 12.97 9.25 13.41
N TYR A 109 11.98 8.54 12.86
CA TYR A 109 11.22 9.05 11.72
C TYR A 109 10.44 10.32 12.10
N ARG A 110 10.61 11.33 11.24
CA ARG A 110 10.02 12.66 11.37
C ARG A 110 9.23 12.93 10.10
N ILE A 111 7.91 12.88 10.23
CA ILE A 111 6.98 13.07 9.12
C ILE A 111 6.66 14.56 9.04
N PRO A 112 6.98 15.26 7.94
CA PRO A 112 6.61 16.65 7.80
C PRO A 112 5.09 16.77 7.73
N LEU A 113 4.51 17.59 8.63
CA LEU A 113 3.08 17.80 8.73
C LEU A 113 2.73 19.29 8.63
N SER A 114 1.69 19.61 7.86
CA SER A 114 1.03 20.92 7.87
C SER A 114 -0.44 20.79 8.27
N LEU A 115 -0.94 21.73 9.10
CA LEU A 115 -2.37 21.85 9.41
C LEU A 115 -3.16 22.67 8.38
N ASP A 116 -2.46 23.17 7.36
CA ASP A 116 -2.99 23.97 6.26
C ASP A 116 -2.63 23.30 4.94
N SER A 117 -3.62 22.76 4.23
CA SER A 117 -3.44 22.08 2.95
C SER A 117 -2.74 22.91 1.87
N THR A 118 -2.78 24.24 2.01
CA THR A 118 -2.19 25.17 1.04
C THR A 118 -0.74 25.54 1.36
N LYS A 119 -0.23 25.14 2.53
CA LYS A 119 1.11 25.53 3.01
C LYS A 119 2.00 24.32 3.24
N ARG A 120 3.25 24.47 2.82
CA ARG A 120 4.32 23.50 3.08
C ARG A 120 4.49 23.24 4.57
N ALA A 121 4.74 21.99 4.94
CA ALA A 121 5.03 21.62 6.31
C ALA A 121 6.34 22.25 6.80
N LYS A 122 6.25 23.00 7.89
CA LYS A 122 7.41 23.60 8.60
C LYS A 122 7.81 22.82 9.84
N ARG A 123 6.95 21.90 10.28
CA ARG A 123 7.12 21.11 11.49
C ARG A 123 7.01 19.63 11.14
N TYR A 124 7.45 18.81 12.07
CA TYR A 124 7.48 17.37 11.93
C TYR A 124 6.73 16.73 13.10
N ILE A 125 6.10 15.61 12.83
CA ILE A 125 5.54 14.73 13.85
C ILE A 125 6.33 13.41 13.87
N SER A 126 6.33 12.73 15.00
CA SER A 126 6.83 11.35 15.08
C SER A 126 5.78 10.36 14.57
N ILE A 127 6.22 9.13 14.28
CA ILE A 127 5.31 8.03 13.94
C ILE A 127 4.26 7.82 15.04
N ASN A 128 4.65 7.80 16.31
CA ASN A 128 3.71 7.58 17.42
C ASN A 128 2.59 8.62 17.45
N GLN A 129 2.91 9.86 17.10
CA GLN A 129 1.91 10.92 16.99
C GLN A 129 0.97 10.67 15.81
N LEU A 130 1.50 10.29 14.63
CA LEU A 130 0.65 9.94 13.50
C LEU A 130 -0.26 8.75 13.84
N ASN A 131 0.30 7.68 14.41
CA ASN A 131 -0.44 6.49 14.84
C ASN A 131 -1.59 6.85 15.78
N GLY A 132 -1.30 7.61 16.85
CA GLY A 132 -2.32 8.06 17.80
C GLY A 132 -3.41 8.93 17.17
N ILE A 133 -3.05 9.86 16.29
CA ILE A 133 -4.01 10.74 15.61
C ILE A 133 -4.93 9.94 14.70
N ILE A 134 -4.36 9.09 13.83
CA ILE A 134 -5.16 8.31 12.87
C ILE A 134 -6.04 7.31 13.63
N SER A 135 -5.49 6.62 14.63
CA SER A 135 -6.24 5.59 15.34
C SER A 135 -7.46 6.14 16.06
N GLU A 136 -7.30 7.29 16.72
CA GLU A 136 -8.40 7.92 17.45
C GLU A 136 -9.42 8.59 16.50
N ASP A 137 -8.99 9.09 15.34
CA ASP A 137 -9.91 9.67 14.36
C ASP A 137 -10.73 8.60 13.63
N SER A 138 -10.10 7.49 13.26
CA SER A 138 -10.70 6.44 12.44
C SER A 138 -11.43 5.36 13.24
N GLY A 139 -11.08 5.19 14.52
CA GLY A 139 -11.64 4.16 15.40
C GLY A 139 -11.01 2.77 15.25
N PHE A 140 -9.92 2.63 14.49
CA PHE A 140 -9.14 1.39 14.39
C PHE A 140 -7.68 1.63 14.78
N ASP A 141 -6.99 0.60 15.26
CA ASP A 141 -5.58 0.72 15.68
C ASP A 141 -4.65 0.80 14.46
N PHE A 142 -4.22 2.03 14.13
CA PHE A 142 -3.35 2.33 12.99
C PHE A 142 -1.87 2.36 13.39
N HIS A 143 -1.08 1.65 12.61
CA HIS A 143 0.36 1.53 12.70
C HIS A 143 0.99 1.94 11.38
N PHE A 144 1.76 3.03 11.40
CA PHE A 144 2.60 3.36 10.26
C PHE A 144 3.58 2.20 9.98
N CYS A 145 3.69 1.76 8.72
CA CYS A 145 4.67 0.75 8.31
C CYS A 145 5.32 1.15 6.98
N ASP A 146 6.65 1.06 6.89
CA ASP A 146 7.41 1.26 5.65
C ASP A 146 7.89 -0.07 5.05
N THR A 147 7.32 -1.18 5.50
CA THR A 147 7.56 -2.53 4.98
C THR A 147 6.25 -3.20 4.61
N LEU A 148 6.29 -4.10 3.63
CA LEU A 148 5.16 -4.99 3.35
C LEU A 148 5.06 -6.05 4.45
N LEU A 149 3.84 -6.30 4.93
CA LEU A 149 3.54 -7.34 5.91
C LEU A 149 2.73 -8.46 5.25
N MET A 150 2.82 -9.66 5.78
CA MET A 150 1.99 -10.80 5.39
C MET A 150 1.74 -11.65 6.63
N GLN A 151 0.48 -11.68 7.07
CA GLN A 151 0.02 -12.41 8.25
C GLN A 151 -1.35 -13.01 7.90
N ASP A 152 -1.33 -14.19 7.28
CA ASP A 152 -2.56 -14.82 6.80
C ASP A 152 -2.39 -16.35 6.76
N GLU A 153 -3.52 -17.04 6.63
CA GLU A 153 -3.56 -18.47 6.43
C GLU A 153 -4.12 -18.78 5.03
N LEU A 154 -3.37 -19.55 4.24
CA LEU A 154 -3.80 -19.97 2.91
C LEU A 154 -4.05 -21.47 2.90
N SER A 155 -5.13 -21.87 2.25
CA SER A 155 -5.41 -23.26 1.88
C SER A 155 -5.31 -23.41 0.37
N PHE A 156 -5.32 -24.66 -0.11
CA PHE A 156 -5.37 -24.95 -1.55
C PHE A 156 -6.51 -24.23 -2.28
N ALA A 157 -7.65 -24.01 -1.61
CA ALA A 157 -8.82 -23.37 -2.20
C ALA A 157 -8.70 -21.85 -2.32
N ASP A 158 -7.78 -21.22 -1.57
CA ASP A 158 -7.55 -19.78 -1.61
C ASP A 158 -6.64 -19.35 -2.77
N LEU A 159 -5.93 -20.30 -3.39
CA LEU A 159 -4.95 -20.02 -4.43
C LEU A 159 -5.60 -19.79 -5.81
N PRO A 160 -4.94 -19.05 -6.72
CA PRO A 160 -5.39 -18.93 -8.10
C PRO A 160 -5.58 -20.29 -8.79
N GLN A 161 -6.59 -20.37 -9.66
CA GLN A 161 -6.84 -21.61 -10.41
C GLN A 161 -5.73 -21.93 -11.42
N GLU A 162 -5.07 -20.90 -11.95
CA GLU A 162 -3.95 -21.01 -12.88
C GLU A 162 -2.83 -20.07 -12.44
N VAL A 163 -1.60 -20.59 -12.49
CA VAL A 163 -0.39 -19.86 -12.10
C VAL A 163 0.68 -20.12 -13.14
N ASN A 164 1.35 -19.06 -13.61
CA ASN A 164 2.59 -19.21 -14.33
C ASN A 164 3.73 -19.39 -13.33
N GLY A 165 4.31 -20.58 -13.25
CA GLY A 165 5.40 -20.85 -12.31
C GLY A 165 6.71 -20.13 -12.66
N ASP A 166 6.86 -19.63 -13.89
CA ASP A 166 7.98 -18.77 -14.27
C ASP A 166 7.88 -17.41 -13.55
N ASP A 167 6.66 -16.91 -13.30
CA ASP A 167 6.41 -15.63 -12.63
C ASP A 167 6.93 -15.64 -11.17
N LEU A 168 7.01 -16.83 -10.56
CA LEU A 168 7.58 -17.03 -9.23
C LEU A 168 9.09 -16.74 -9.19
N PHE A 169 9.77 -16.61 -10.32
CA PHE A 169 11.21 -16.34 -10.41
C PHE A 169 11.53 -15.04 -11.14
N ILE A 170 10.52 -14.19 -11.41
CA ILE A 170 10.75 -12.85 -11.96
C ILE A 170 11.47 -12.00 -10.92
N SER A 171 12.63 -11.50 -11.32
CA SER A 171 13.42 -10.50 -10.58
C SER A 171 13.46 -9.20 -11.38
N GLN A 172 13.23 -8.09 -10.68
CA GLN A 172 13.35 -6.74 -11.23
C GLN A 172 14.29 -5.95 -10.31
N PRO A 173 15.61 -6.00 -10.51
CA PRO A 173 16.59 -5.46 -9.57
C PRO A 173 16.39 -3.99 -9.23
N GLU A 174 15.99 -3.16 -10.21
CA GLU A 174 15.69 -1.74 -9.99
C GLU A 174 14.48 -1.54 -9.06
N ILE A 175 13.43 -2.33 -9.25
CA ILE A 175 12.22 -2.29 -8.43
C ILE A 175 12.52 -2.82 -7.02
N LEU A 176 13.27 -3.92 -6.92
CA LEU A 176 13.69 -4.47 -5.63
C LEU A 176 14.58 -3.47 -4.87
N GLY A 177 15.52 -2.83 -5.56
CA GLY A 177 16.37 -1.79 -5.00
C GLY A 177 15.54 -0.62 -4.48
N PHE A 178 14.56 -0.15 -5.25
CA PHE A 178 13.63 0.90 -4.80
C PHE A 178 12.75 0.44 -3.63
N PHE A 179 12.29 -0.81 -3.62
CA PHE A 179 11.44 -1.38 -2.56
C PHE A 179 12.16 -1.52 -1.22
N GLN A 180 13.48 -1.71 -1.26
CA GLN A 180 14.33 -1.76 -0.08
C GLN A 180 14.69 -0.36 0.44
N LEU A 181 14.39 0.72 -0.30
CA LEU A 181 14.57 2.08 0.19
C LEU A 181 13.51 2.41 1.23
N GLN A 182 13.93 3.14 2.24
CA GLN A 182 13.04 3.70 3.25
C GLN A 182 12.18 4.81 2.66
N GLU A 183 11.04 5.06 3.30
CA GLU A 183 10.18 6.16 2.89
C GLU A 183 10.92 7.51 3.00
N ASN A 184 10.90 8.25 1.90
CA ASN A 184 11.69 9.47 1.78
C ASN A 184 10.88 10.70 2.22
N PHE A 185 10.92 10.99 3.52
CA PHE A 185 10.30 12.19 4.12
C PHE A 185 10.96 13.52 3.75
N GLN A 186 12.04 13.51 2.97
CA GLN A 186 12.56 14.75 2.36
C GLN A 186 11.74 15.13 1.12
N ARG A 187 11.19 14.13 0.42
CA ARG A 187 10.43 14.29 -0.83
C ARG A 187 8.93 14.43 -0.61
N LEU A 188 8.39 13.83 0.46
CA LEU A 188 6.96 13.79 0.72
C LEU A 188 6.61 14.48 2.04
N GLU A 189 5.41 15.05 2.11
CA GLU A 189 4.81 15.53 3.35
C GLU A 189 3.32 15.22 3.42
N LEU A 190 2.79 15.25 4.64
CA LEU A 190 1.36 15.19 4.89
C LEU A 190 0.81 16.59 5.13
N ARG A 191 -0.37 16.88 4.57
CA ARG A 191 -1.13 18.06 4.95
C ARG A 191 -2.56 17.69 5.28
N TYR A 192 -3.07 18.25 6.37
CA TYR A 192 -4.47 18.10 6.73
C TYR A 192 -5.35 18.90 5.77
N ILE A 193 -6.28 18.22 5.10
CA ILE A 193 -7.18 18.81 4.12
C ILE A 193 -8.47 19.29 4.80
N ASN A 194 -9.26 18.36 5.32
CA ASN A 194 -10.53 18.63 5.99
C ASN A 194 -11.01 17.40 6.80
N PRO A 195 -12.06 17.53 7.63
CA PRO A 195 -12.54 16.42 8.45
C PRO A 195 -13.18 15.25 7.70
N LEU A 196 -13.51 15.41 6.41
CA LEU A 196 -14.17 14.36 5.62
C LEU A 196 -13.16 13.38 5.02
N ILE A 197 -12.04 13.89 4.50
CA ILE A 197 -11.00 13.06 3.86
C ILE A 197 -9.72 12.95 4.70
N GLY A 198 -9.58 13.76 5.74
CA GLY A 198 -8.40 13.78 6.60
C GLY A 198 -7.20 14.41 5.92
N PHE A 199 -6.18 13.60 5.64
CA PHE A 199 -4.88 14.04 5.13
C PHE A 199 -4.73 13.80 3.63
N GLY A 200 -3.83 14.55 3.01
CA GLY A 200 -3.33 14.28 1.67
C GLY A 200 -1.81 14.17 1.68
N GLY A 201 -1.24 13.37 0.78
CA GLY A 201 0.19 13.37 0.47
C GLY A 201 0.55 14.48 -0.53
N PHE A 202 1.66 15.17 -0.29
CA PHE A 202 2.14 16.27 -1.12
C PHE A 202 3.62 16.12 -1.43
N SER A 203 4.02 16.59 -2.61
CA SER A 203 5.44 16.67 -2.96
C SER A 203 6.12 17.85 -2.25
N ARG A 204 7.35 17.64 -1.76
CA ARG A 204 8.24 18.67 -1.20
C ARG A 204 9.30 19.14 -2.21
N GLU A 205 9.35 18.53 -3.38
CA GLU A 205 10.28 18.84 -4.46
C GLU A 205 9.63 18.63 -5.83
N LYS A 206 10.36 18.91 -6.91
CA LYS A 206 9.92 18.54 -8.26
C LYS A 206 10.13 17.04 -8.48
N ILE A 207 9.12 16.34 -8.98
CA ILE A 207 9.21 14.92 -9.40
C ILE A 207 9.02 14.87 -10.91
N LYS A 208 9.92 14.19 -11.62
CA LYS A 208 9.84 14.09 -13.09
C LYS A 208 8.83 13.05 -13.53
N LYS A 209 8.25 13.21 -14.72
CA LYS A 209 7.43 12.17 -15.35
C LYS A 209 8.15 10.81 -15.36
N ASN A 210 7.40 9.75 -15.08
CA ASN A 210 7.81 8.34 -14.95
C ASN A 210 8.71 8.02 -13.75
N GLU A 211 9.02 9.00 -12.91
CA GLU A 211 9.85 8.78 -11.73
C GLU A 211 9.08 7.99 -10.64
N PRO A 212 9.71 6.99 -10.00
CA PRO A 212 9.15 6.32 -8.83
C PRO A 212 8.89 7.27 -7.66
N VAL A 213 7.70 7.20 -7.09
CA VAL A 213 7.26 8.06 -5.97
C VAL A 213 7.24 7.28 -4.67
N ALA A 214 6.39 6.26 -4.57
CA ALA A 214 6.26 5.43 -3.38
C ALA A 214 5.58 4.09 -3.71
N PHE A 215 5.89 3.05 -2.96
CA PHE A 215 5.06 1.85 -2.93
C PHE A 215 3.81 2.09 -2.08
N TYR A 216 2.70 1.46 -2.45
CA TYR A 216 1.55 1.30 -1.55
C TYR A 216 1.80 0.09 -0.65
N LEU A 217 2.01 0.34 0.64
CA LEU A 217 2.38 -0.68 1.62
C LEU A 217 1.27 -0.90 2.64
N GLY A 218 1.26 -2.10 3.21
CA GLY A 218 0.33 -2.54 4.23
C GLY A 218 0.44 -4.05 4.43
N VAL A 219 -0.68 -4.70 4.75
CA VAL A 219 -0.76 -6.14 4.94
C VAL A 219 -1.23 -6.82 3.67
N LYS A 220 -0.45 -7.79 3.18
CA LYS A 220 -0.92 -8.75 2.18
C LYS A 220 -1.95 -9.65 2.82
N THR A 221 -3.16 -9.66 2.28
CA THR A 221 -4.26 -10.50 2.79
C THR A 221 -5.21 -10.93 1.68
N LYS A 222 -5.88 -12.07 1.89
CA LYS A 222 -7.01 -12.52 1.05
C LYS A 222 -8.34 -11.90 1.44
N LYS A 223 -8.48 -11.41 2.68
CA LYS A 223 -9.72 -10.85 3.22
C LYS A 223 -9.61 -9.33 3.25
N HIS A 224 -10.68 -8.65 2.85
CA HIS A 224 -10.82 -7.22 3.09
C HIS A 224 -12.20 -6.97 3.70
N GLU A 225 -12.22 -6.46 4.92
CA GLU A 225 -13.48 -6.07 5.57
C GLU A 225 -14.02 -4.76 4.97
N HIS A 226 -13.13 -3.93 4.45
CA HIS A 226 -13.43 -2.63 3.87
C HIS A 226 -12.60 -2.36 2.60
N SER A 227 -13.26 -1.93 1.52
CA SER A 227 -12.59 -1.66 0.24
C SER A 227 -11.79 -0.35 0.20
N LYS A 228 -11.90 0.51 1.23
CA LYS A 228 -11.37 1.90 1.15
C LYS A 228 -9.85 2.00 1.12
N TYR A 229 -9.15 1.07 1.77
CA TYR A 229 -7.68 1.03 1.84
C TYR A 229 -7.12 -0.28 1.25
N TYR A 230 -7.94 -1.00 0.48
CA TYR A 230 -7.57 -2.27 -0.08
C TYR A 230 -7.24 -2.12 -1.57
N TYR A 231 -6.02 -2.48 -1.94
CA TYR A 231 -5.59 -2.57 -3.32
C TYR A 231 -5.63 -4.04 -3.76
N GLY A 232 -6.65 -4.39 -4.56
CA GLY A 232 -6.90 -5.77 -4.96
C GLY A 232 -5.80 -6.35 -5.88
N PRO A 233 -5.56 -7.68 -5.82
CA PRO A 233 -4.59 -8.35 -6.67
C PRO A 233 -5.07 -8.43 -8.11
N GLU A 234 -4.14 -8.45 -9.06
CA GLU A 234 -4.43 -8.77 -10.46
C GLU A 234 -3.58 -9.94 -10.96
N ARG A 235 -2.28 -9.92 -10.66
CA ARG A 235 -1.30 -10.94 -11.09
C ARG A 235 -0.59 -11.62 -9.91
N ASP A 236 -1.06 -11.40 -8.69
CA ASP A 236 -0.46 -11.99 -7.50
C ASP A 236 -0.62 -13.51 -7.49
N CYS A 237 0.48 -14.25 -7.35
CA CYS A 237 0.45 -15.71 -7.37
C CYS A 237 -0.18 -16.32 -6.11
N LEU A 238 -0.47 -15.56 -5.07
CA LEU A 238 -1.20 -16.02 -3.88
C LEU A 238 -2.64 -15.46 -3.83
N LEU A 239 -3.07 -14.71 -4.84
CA LEU A 239 -4.35 -14.01 -4.89
C LEU A 239 -4.58 -13.07 -3.70
N MET A 240 -3.50 -12.44 -3.20
CA MET A 240 -3.57 -11.54 -2.04
C MET A 240 -3.45 -10.08 -2.46
N GLY A 241 -4.36 -9.21 -2.00
CA GLY A 241 -4.24 -7.75 -2.16
C GLY A 241 -3.46 -7.12 -1.01
N ILE A 242 -3.29 -5.79 -1.05
CA ILE A 242 -2.63 -5.01 0.01
C ILE A 242 -3.68 -4.19 0.75
N ASP A 243 -3.87 -4.45 2.03
CA ASP A 243 -4.72 -3.65 2.93
C ASP A 243 -3.88 -2.66 3.73
N ALA A 244 -4.12 -1.37 3.53
CA ALA A 244 -3.44 -0.28 4.23
C ALA A 244 -4.28 0.35 5.37
N GLN A 245 -5.34 -0.31 5.84
CA GLN A 245 -6.23 0.23 6.86
C GLN A 245 -5.52 0.35 8.20
N GLN A 246 -5.08 -0.77 8.77
CA GLN A 246 -4.40 -0.82 10.07
C GLN A 246 -2.89 -0.63 9.95
N TYR A 247 -2.27 -1.10 8.87
CA TYR A 247 -0.84 -0.94 8.65
C TYR A 247 -0.63 -0.24 7.32
N GLY A 248 0.08 0.89 7.26
CA GLY A 248 0.37 1.51 5.97
C GLY A 248 1.38 2.65 6.01
N ASN A 249 1.92 2.99 4.84
CA ASN A 249 2.87 4.09 4.67
C ASN A 249 2.19 5.38 4.21
N THR A 250 2.98 6.40 3.84
CA THR A 250 2.47 7.70 3.37
C THR A 250 1.57 7.57 2.13
N ALA A 251 1.79 6.58 1.27
CA ALA A 251 1.02 6.38 0.05
C ALA A 251 -0.49 6.13 0.29
N ARG A 252 -0.88 5.65 1.48
CA ARG A 252 -2.31 5.50 1.85
C ARG A 252 -3.09 6.81 1.91
N PHE A 253 -2.38 7.93 1.99
CA PHE A 253 -2.95 9.29 2.04
C PHE A 253 -2.94 9.98 0.66
N PHE A 254 -2.55 9.29 -0.41
CA PHE A 254 -2.70 9.83 -1.76
C PHE A 254 -4.18 9.76 -2.12
N ASN A 255 -4.78 10.91 -2.44
CA ASN A 255 -6.21 11.00 -2.64
C ASN A 255 -6.62 10.63 -4.06
N HIS A 256 -7.91 10.42 -4.26
CA HIS A 256 -8.45 10.20 -5.59
C HIS A 256 -8.43 11.47 -6.44
N ALA A 257 -8.06 11.31 -7.72
CA ALA A 257 -8.52 12.17 -8.80
C ALA A 257 -8.69 11.34 -10.07
N PRO A 258 -9.60 11.70 -10.99
CA PRO A 258 -9.79 10.93 -12.21
C PRO A 258 -8.57 11.02 -13.12
N ASN A 259 -8.32 9.97 -13.90
CA ASN A 259 -7.33 10.01 -14.97
C ASN A 259 -7.64 11.14 -15.99
N PRO A 260 -6.61 11.68 -16.67
CA PRO A 260 -6.81 12.54 -17.82
C PRO A 260 -7.47 11.74 -18.94
N GLU A 261 -8.61 12.21 -19.47
CA GLU A 261 -9.29 11.55 -20.58
C GLU A 261 -8.50 11.72 -21.90
N PRO A 262 -8.37 10.68 -22.74
CA PRO A 262 -7.73 10.79 -24.03
C PRO A 262 -8.43 11.84 -24.90
N GLY A 263 -7.71 12.89 -25.31
CA GLY A 263 -8.23 13.94 -26.19
C GLY A 263 -8.89 15.14 -25.49
N GLN A 264 -9.10 15.10 -24.16
CA GLN A 264 -9.52 16.28 -23.38
C GLN A 264 -8.31 16.99 -22.75
N ASN A 265 -7.44 17.55 -23.60
CA ASN A 265 -6.33 18.39 -23.15
C ASN A 265 -6.76 19.82 -22.77
N GLY A 266 -8.07 20.10 -22.66
CA GLY A 266 -8.60 21.45 -22.39
C GLY A 266 -9.81 21.45 -21.46
N CYS A 267 -9.77 22.33 -20.46
CA CYS A 267 -10.87 22.73 -19.57
C CYS A 267 -11.55 21.64 -18.73
N SER A 268 -10.76 20.94 -17.90
CA SER A 268 -11.30 20.32 -16.69
C SER A 268 -11.27 21.33 -15.55
N ASP A 269 -12.43 21.66 -14.95
CA ASP A 269 -12.50 22.46 -13.71
C ASP A 269 -11.94 21.72 -12.48
N PHE A 270 -11.56 20.45 -12.66
CA PHE A 270 -11.07 19.55 -11.63
C PHE A 270 -9.63 19.13 -11.82
N LEU A 271 -8.94 18.88 -10.70
CA LEU A 271 -7.63 18.24 -10.67
C LEU A 271 -7.73 16.82 -11.22
N ARG A 272 -6.61 16.37 -11.80
CA ARG A 272 -6.46 15.04 -12.41
C ARG A 272 -5.38 14.25 -11.69
N ALA A 273 -5.45 12.93 -11.81
CA ALA A 273 -4.41 12.03 -11.33
C ALA A 273 -3.04 12.45 -11.89
N ASN A 274 -2.07 12.64 -11.00
CA ASN A 274 -0.68 12.93 -11.35
C ASN A 274 0.25 11.75 -11.02
N LEU A 275 -0.30 10.69 -10.43
CA LEU A 275 0.33 9.40 -10.22
C LEU A 275 -0.36 8.32 -11.07
N SER A 276 0.43 7.37 -11.53
CA SER A 276 -0.03 6.14 -12.17
C SER A 276 0.41 4.94 -11.32
N PRO A 277 -0.50 4.04 -10.92
CA PRO A 277 -0.10 2.81 -10.25
C PRO A 277 0.47 1.82 -11.26
N LYS A 278 1.69 1.36 -11.00
CA LYS A 278 2.36 0.28 -11.72
C LYS A 278 2.36 -0.96 -10.85
N ARG A 279 1.73 -2.03 -11.32
CA ARG A 279 1.84 -3.36 -10.68
C ARG A 279 3.20 -3.97 -11.02
N CYS A 280 3.98 -4.26 -10.00
CA CYS A 280 5.29 -4.92 -10.12
C CYS A 280 5.19 -6.31 -9.53
N LEU A 281 5.78 -7.29 -10.21
CA LEU A 281 5.75 -8.69 -9.76
C LEU A 281 7.17 -9.09 -9.38
N LEU A 282 7.38 -9.39 -8.10
CA LEU A 282 8.66 -9.86 -7.57
C LEU A 282 8.43 -11.26 -6.99
N ASN A 283 9.06 -12.27 -7.59
CA ASN A 283 8.92 -13.66 -7.15
C ASN A 283 7.46 -14.13 -7.00
N GLY A 284 6.58 -13.68 -7.89
CA GLY A 284 5.14 -13.97 -7.84
C GLY A 284 4.33 -13.15 -6.84
N ILE A 285 4.97 -12.29 -6.03
CA ILE A 285 4.29 -11.35 -5.15
C ILE A 285 4.06 -10.02 -5.87
N GLU A 286 2.80 -9.63 -6.00
CA GLU A 286 2.42 -8.37 -6.61
C GLU A 286 2.53 -7.21 -5.62
N LEU A 287 3.21 -6.15 -6.05
CA LEU A 287 3.40 -4.87 -5.39
C LEU A 287 2.82 -3.75 -6.24
N VAL A 288 2.49 -2.63 -5.61
CA VAL A 288 1.95 -1.45 -6.29
C VAL A 288 2.92 -0.28 -6.11
N LEU A 289 3.56 0.13 -7.20
CA LEU A 289 4.45 1.28 -7.24
C LEU A 289 3.75 2.46 -7.88
N PHE A 290 3.63 3.58 -7.20
CA PHE A 290 3.21 4.84 -7.83
C PHE A 290 4.37 5.48 -8.57
N THR A 291 4.15 5.81 -9.83
CA THR A 291 5.06 6.62 -10.65
C THR A 291 4.37 7.90 -11.08
N ALA A 292 5.12 8.97 -11.28
CA ALA A 292 4.55 10.23 -11.74
C ALA A 292 4.06 10.12 -13.19
N SER A 293 2.79 10.39 -13.48
CA SER A 293 2.23 10.33 -14.84
C SER A 293 2.62 11.55 -15.71
N ARG A 294 3.09 12.61 -15.05
CA ARG A 294 3.64 13.85 -15.61
C ARG A 294 4.66 14.46 -14.65
N ASP A 295 5.30 15.56 -15.03
CA ASP A 295 6.05 16.37 -14.07
C ASP A 295 5.12 16.87 -12.96
N ILE A 296 5.54 16.73 -11.71
CA ILE A 296 4.86 17.19 -10.50
C ILE A 296 5.71 18.30 -9.89
N VAL A 297 5.09 19.44 -9.58
CA VAL A 297 5.80 20.58 -9.00
C VAL A 297 5.87 20.46 -7.48
N GLU A 298 6.81 21.19 -6.86
CA GLU A 298 6.88 21.28 -5.41
C GLU A 298 5.57 21.82 -4.82
N GLY A 299 5.09 21.19 -3.76
CA GLY A 299 3.91 21.57 -3.01
C GLY A 299 2.59 21.10 -3.62
N GLU A 300 2.63 20.39 -4.74
CA GLU A 300 1.47 19.77 -5.38
C GLU A 300 0.98 18.54 -4.60
N GLN A 301 -0.35 18.37 -4.51
CA GLN A 301 -0.94 17.18 -3.90
C GLN A 301 -0.81 15.98 -4.85
N LEU A 302 -0.57 14.80 -4.29
CA LEU A 302 -0.42 13.55 -5.02
C LEU A 302 -1.78 12.85 -5.14
N PHE A 303 -2.17 12.53 -6.37
CA PHE A 303 -3.44 11.92 -6.70
C PHE A 303 -3.27 10.73 -7.65
N PHE A 304 -4.07 9.70 -7.44
CA PHE A 304 -4.24 8.60 -8.40
C PHE A 304 -5.71 8.27 -8.61
N ASP A 305 -6.02 7.59 -9.70
CA ASP A 305 -7.37 7.11 -9.96
C ASP A 305 -7.63 5.83 -9.16
N TYR A 306 -8.69 5.83 -8.36
CA TYR A 306 -9.04 4.70 -7.49
C TYR A 306 -9.78 3.60 -8.27
N GLY A 307 -10.22 3.90 -9.49
CA GLY A 307 -11.05 3.01 -10.28
C GLY A 307 -12.53 3.07 -9.89
N LEU A 308 -13.38 2.53 -10.78
CA LEU A 308 -14.83 2.58 -10.65
C LEU A 308 -15.35 1.80 -9.45
N SER A 309 -14.75 0.65 -9.15
CA SER A 309 -15.16 -0.24 -8.05
C SER A 309 -15.05 0.40 -6.66
N TYR A 310 -14.25 1.44 -6.49
CA TYR A 310 -14.19 2.20 -5.25
C TYR A 310 -15.50 2.96 -4.96
N TYR A 311 -16.20 3.38 -6.02
CA TYR A 311 -17.34 4.29 -5.95
C TYR A 311 -18.71 3.63 -6.07
N ASP A 312 -18.79 2.30 -6.03
CA ASP A 312 -20.04 1.54 -6.15
C ASP A 312 -21.11 1.89 -5.08
N LYS A 313 -20.83 2.82 -4.14
CA LYS A 313 -21.71 3.25 -3.03
C LYS A 313 -21.74 4.78 -2.75
N ASP A 314 -21.86 5.60 -3.80
CA ASP A 314 -22.45 6.97 -3.74
C ASP A 314 -21.67 8.10 -3.02
N ASN A 315 -20.35 8.19 -3.14
CA ASN A 315 -19.65 9.40 -2.68
C ASN A 315 -18.53 9.84 -3.63
N PHE A 316 -18.92 10.43 -4.76
CA PHE A 316 -17.98 11.08 -5.67
C PHE A 316 -17.65 12.48 -5.18
N PHE A 317 -16.47 12.64 -4.58
CA PHE A 317 -15.90 13.95 -4.32
C PHE A 317 -14.79 14.24 -5.33
N LYS A 318 -14.71 15.49 -5.78
CA LYS A 318 -13.68 15.94 -6.73
C LYS A 318 -12.96 17.16 -6.18
N PHE A 319 -11.68 17.29 -6.49
CA PHE A 319 -10.94 18.50 -6.19
C PHE A 319 -11.02 19.45 -7.37
N ASN A 320 -11.40 20.71 -7.12
CA ASN A 320 -11.28 21.76 -8.13
C ASN A 320 -9.80 22.19 -8.31
N LEU A 321 -9.51 22.99 -9.33
CA LEU A 321 -8.15 23.47 -9.62
C LEU A 321 -7.45 24.23 -8.47
N GLN A 322 -8.21 24.73 -7.49
CA GLN A 322 -7.67 25.37 -6.29
C GLN A 322 -7.48 24.39 -5.11
N GLY A 323 -7.65 23.10 -5.33
CA GLY A 323 -7.52 22.05 -4.31
C GLY A 323 -8.68 22.00 -3.31
N ARG A 324 -9.84 22.57 -3.63
CA ARG A 324 -11.04 22.49 -2.79
C ARG A 324 -11.87 21.27 -3.15
N LEU A 325 -12.33 20.56 -2.13
CA LEU A 325 -13.21 19.40 -2.27
C LEU A 325 -14.65 19.85 -2.61
N LEU A 326 -15.22 19.25 -3.65
CA LEU A 326 -16.57 19.48 -4.14
C LEU A 326 -17.41 18.21 -4.05
N ASP A 327 -18.70 18.35 -3.77
CA ASP A 327 -19.68 17.25 -3.84
C ASP A 327 -20.08 16.93 -5.29
N GLU A 328 -20.96 15.94 -5.47
CA GLU A 328 -21.53 15.55 -6.77
C GLU A 328 -22.23 16.72 -7.50
N ASN A 329 -22.73 17.70 -6.75
CA ASN A 329 -23.41 18.89 -7.24
C ASN A 329 -22.44 20.09 -7.41
N GLN A 330 -21.13 19.83 -7.38
CA GLN A 330 -20.05 20.82 -7.49
C GLN A 330 -20.04 21.88 -6.38
N ARG A 331 -20.71 21.63 -5.26
CA ARG A 331 -20.75 22.55 -4.12
C ARG A 331 -19.52 22.34 -3.24
N PRO A 332 -18.86 23.41 -2.78
CA PRO A 332 -17.73 23.29 -1.87
C PRO A 332 -18.11 22.59 -0.56
N ILE A 333 -17.46 21.46 -0.30
CA ILE A 333 -17.60 20.76 0.98
C ILE A 333 -16.71 21.46 1.98
N LYS A 334 -17.35 22.27 2.83
CA LYS A 334 -16.68 22.88 3.98
C LYS A 334 -16.90 21.99 5.19
N GLY A 335 -15.81 21.48 5.75
CA GLY A 335 -15.87 20.83 7.06
C GLY A 335 -16.47 21.78 8.10
N GLN A 336 -17.35 21.26 8.96
CA GLN A 336 -17.93 22.08 10.01
C GLN A 336 -16.81 22.61 10.92
N ARG A 337 -16.91 23.87 11.36
CA ARG A 337 -15.90 24.49 12.24
C ARG A 337 -15.68 23.67 13.52
N SER A 338 -16.75 23.04 14.04
CA SER A 338 -16.72 22.12 15.16
C SER A 338 -15.83 20.90 14.89
N GLN A 339 -16.00 20.23 13.74
CA GLN A 339 -15.19 19.08 13.33
C GLN A 339 -13.72 19.46 13.12
N LYS A 340 -13.45 20.60 12.47
CA LYS A 340 -12.06 21.09 12.34
C LYS A 340 -11.44 21.34 13.71
N MET A 341 -12.19 21.91 14.66
CA MET A 341 -11.70 22.12 16.02
C MET A 341 -11.49 20.80 16.77
N LYS A 342 -12.35 19.79 16.56
CA LYS A 342 -12.17 18.43 17.10
C LYS A 342 -10.82 17.85 16.65
N MET A 343 -10.51 17.94 15.35
CA MET A 343 -9.23 17.45 14.81
C MET A 343 -8.03 18.22 15.37
N ILE A 344 -8.09 19.56 15.47
CA ILE A 344 -7.00 20.34 16.07
C ILE A 344 -6.77 19.94 17.53
N ARG A 345 -7.84 19.74 18.32
CA ARG A 345 -7.74 19.25 19.71
C ARG A 345 -7.17 17.85 19.77
N LEU A 346 -7.55 16.97 18.85
CA LEU A 346 -6.99 15.64 18.73
C LEU A 346 -5.48 15.68 18.49
N MET A 347 -5.04 16.41 17.46
CA MET A 347 -3.61 16.60 17.15
C MET A 347 -2.85 17.22 18.33
N ALA A 348 -3.43 18.21 19.02
CA ALA A 348 -2.80 18.82 20.18
C ALA A 348 -2.64 17.85 21.37
N ARG A 349 -3.62 16.96 21.61
CA ARG A 349 -3.51 15.90 22.64
C ARG A 349 -2.39 14.92 22.33
N HIS A 350 -2.17 14.63 21.05
CA HIS A 350 -1.03 13.84 20.57
C HIS A 350 0.25 14.69 20.40
N GLY A 351 0.32 15.89 20.98
CA GLY A 351 1.55 16.68 21.07
C GLY A 351 1.99 17.36 19.76
N VAL A 352 1.10 17.54 18.78
CA VAL A 352 1.42 18.30 17.57
C VAL A 352 1.56 19.79 17.91
N GLU A 353 2.78 20.30 17.88
CA GLU A 353 3.13 21.68 18.28
C GLU A 353 2.29 22.74 17.57
N GLU A 354 2.11 22.61 16.25
CA GLU A 354 1.33 23.57 15.46
C GLU A 354 -0.13 23.62 15.92
N ALA A 355 -0.69 22.48 16.33
CA ALA A 355 -2.06 22.38 16.81
C ALA A 355 -2.19 23.01 18.19
N MET A 356 -1.25 22.73 19.10
CA MET A 356 -1.19 23.35 20.43
C MET A 356 -1.10 24.88 20.30
N TYR A 357 -0.16 25.38 19.50
CA TYR A 357 -0.03 26.82 19.26
C TYR A 357 -1.31 27.42 18.67
N GLY A 358 -1.94 26.73 17.71
CA GLY A 358 -3.21 27.15 17.12
C GLY A 358 -4.36 27.30 18.13
N LEU A 359 -4.40 26.45 19.17
CA LEU A 359 -5.39 26.51 20.25
C LEU A 359 -5.11 27.65 21.23
N PHE A 360 -3.84 27.84 21.62
CA PHE A 360 -3.47 28.81 22.66
C PHE A 360 -3.24 30.23 22.15
N LYS A 361 -2.95 30.43 20.86
CA LYS A 361 -2.63 31.75 20.30
C LYS A 361 -3.70 32.80 20.59
N ARG A 362 -4.98 32.50 20.37
CA ARG A 362 -6.06 33.47 20.55
C ARG A 362 -6.31 33.81 22.04
N PRO A 363 -6.42 32.81 22.95
CA PRO A 363 -6.47 33.09 24.39
C PRO A 363 -5.29 33.93 24.89
N LEU A 364 -4.06 33.63 24.46
CA LEU A 364 -2.87 34.37 24.87
C LEU A 364 -2.91 35.83 24.38
N ILE A 365 -3.33 36.07 23.14
CA ILE A 365 -3.51 37.43 22.61
C ILE A 365 -4.59 38.18 23.41
N ALA A 366 -5.74 37.55 23.66
CA ALA A 366 -6.81 38.17 24.44
C ALA A 366 -6.34 38.53 25.86
N LEU A 367 -5.62 37.62 26.52
CA LEU A 367 -5.03 37.86 27.84
C LEU A 367 -4.04 39.03 27.80
N ALA A 368 -3.16 39.08 26.80
CA ALA A 368 -2.21 40.18 26.64
C ALA A 368 -2.91 41.54 26.43
N VAL A 369 -3.99 41.57 25.64
CA VAL A 369 -4.80 42.78 25.43
C VAL A 369 -5.48 43.21 26.74
N VAL A 370 -6.03 42.28 27.51
CA VAL A 370 -6.64 42.59 28.82
C VAL A 370 -5.59 43.15 29.79
N ILE A 371 -4.41 42.54 29.87
CA ILE A 371 -3.30 43.01 30.71
C ILE A 371 -2.88 44.43 30.30
N LEU A 372 -2.77 44.70 29.00
CA LEU A 372 -2.44 46.03 28.48
C LEU A 372 -3.50 47.06 28.89
N ILE A 373 -4.79 46.75 28.71
CA ILE A 373 -5.91 47.64 29.08
C ILE A 373 -5.88 47.95 30.58
N VAL A 374 -5.72 46.93 31.44
CA VAL A 374 -5.62 47.11 32.89
C VAL A 374 -4.42 47.97 33.28
N SER A 375 -3.29 47.79 32.58
CA SER A 375 -2.07 48.55 32.85
C SER A 375 -2.23 50.03 32.47
N VAL A 376 -2.87 50.32 31.34
CA VAL A 376 -3.20 51.69 30.92
C VAL A 376 -4.18 52.34 31.89
N LEU A 377 -5.24 51.62 32.29
CA LEU A 377 -6.22 52.15 33.26
C LEU A 377 -5.58 52.49 34.61
N ARG A 378 -4.64 51.66 35.10
CA ARG A 378 -3.88 51.94 36.34
C ARG A 378 -2.90 53.11 36.24
N TYR A 379 -2.51 53.50 35.03
CA TYR A 379 -1.62 54.64 34.82
C TYR A 379 -2.40 55.95 34.68
N VAL A 380 -3.62 55.88 34.17
CA VAL A 380 -4.49 57.05 33.91
C VAL A 380 -5.35 57.41 35.13
N LEU A 381 -5.76 56.42 35.93
CA LEU A 381 -6.45 56.58 37.21
C LEU A 381 -5.45 56.56 38.36
#